data_AF-A0A3B0X4G8-F1
#
_entry.id   AF-A0A3B0X4G8-F1
#
_cell.length_a   1.000
_cell.length_b   1.000
_cell.length_c   1.000
_cell.angle_alpha   90.00
_cell.angle_beta   90.00
_cell.angle_gamma   90.00
#
_symmetry.space_group_name_H-M   'P 1'
#
loop_
_entity.id
_entity.type
_entity.pdbx_description
1 polymer ?
#
loop_
_entity_poly.entity_id
_entity_poly.type
_entity_poly.pdbx_seq_one_letter_code
_entity_poly.pdbx_strand_id
1 'polypeptide(L)'
;MDIQNLSTFIAVHQHGSFSRAAEQLFITQPAVSKRISALEAALSTQLFDRIGKTVQLTCAGHALLPSALRILAELEESKRAISNLDAKISGRLSIATSHHIGLHRLPPVL
;
A
#
# COMPACT_ATOMS: atom_id res chain seq x y z
N MET A 1 10.75 -10.54 -7.73
CA MET A 1 9.93 -9.39 -7.30
C MET A 1 8.58 -9.93 -6.85
N ASP A 2 8.09 -9.57 -5.66
CA ASP A 2 6.83 -10.06 -5.08
C ASP A 2 5.92 -8.87 -4.72
N ILE A 3 4.61 -9.06 -4.75
CA ILE A 3 3.57 -8.11 -4.33
C ILE A 3 3.81 -7.65 -2.89
N GLN A 4 4.26 -8.55 -2.01
CA GLN A 4 4.63 -8.23 -0.63
C GLN A 4 5.78 -7.20 -0.56
N ASN A 5 6.71 -7.22 -1.53
CA ASN A 5 7.79 -6.24 -1.58
C ASN A 5 7.27 -4.86 -2.01
N LEU A 6 6.32 -4.81 -2.94
CA LEU A 6 5.67 -3.55 -3.35
C LEU A 6 4.84 -2.93 -2.22
N SER A 7 4.09 -3.74 -1.47
CA SER A 7 3.34 -3.23 -0.30
C SER A 7 4.28 -2.71 0.78
N THR A 8 5.41 -3.41 0.99
CA THR A 8 6.45 -2.98 1.94
C THR A 8 7.08 -1.66 1.50
N PHE A 9 7.39 -1.50 0.22
CA PHE A 9 7.91 -0.25 -0.36
C PHE A 9 6.95 0.93 -0.12
N ILE A 10 5.65 0.74 -0.39
CA ILE A 10 4.64 1.79 -0.15
C ILE A 10 4.54 2.12 1.34
N ALA A 11 4.54 1.12 2.23
CA ALA A 11 4.48 1.35 3.67
C ALA A 11 5.69 2.14 4.19
N VAL A 12 6.91 1.80 3.74
CA VAL A 12 8.12 2.54 4.12
C VAL A 12 8.06 3.98 3.63
N HIS A 13 7.57 4.22 2.40
CA HIS A 13 7.35 5.57 1.88
C HIS A 13 6.33 6.36 2.71
N GLN A 14 5.17 5.78 3.03
CA GLN A 14 4.10 6.43 3.79
C GLN A 14 4.52 6.82 5.21
N HIS A 15 5.31 5.97 5.88
CA HIS A 15 5.71 6.20 7.26
C HIS A 15 7.07 6.88 7.42
N GLY A 16 7.87 6.98 6.36
CA GLY A 16 9.23 7.53 6.38
C GLY A 16 10.20 6.78 7.31
N SER A 17 9.87 5.54 7.68
CA SER A 17 10.62 4.75 8.66
C SER A 17 10.39 3.25 8.46
N PHE A 18 11.48 2.48 8.44
CA PHE A 18 11.43 1.02 8.39
C PHE A 18 10.77 0.41 9.63
N SER A 19 11.01 0.97 10.82
CA SER A 19 10.44 0.46 12.06
C SER A 19 8.92 0.69 12.12
N ARG A 20 8.45 1.89 11.77
CA ARG A 20 7.00 2.18 11.72
C ARG A 20 6.29 1.38 10.63
N ALA A 21 6.93 1.18 9.48
CA ALA A 21 6.38 0.30 8.45
C ALA A 21 6.28 -1.15 8.93
N ALA A 22 7.25 -1.62 9.73
CA ALA A 22 7.22 -2.95 10.31
C ALA A 22 6.05 -3.12 11.29
N GLU A 23 5.83 -2.14 12.16
CA GLU A 23 4.68 -2.07 13.07
C GLU A 23 3.36 -2.14 12.30
N GLN A 24 3.20 -1.32 11.26
CA GLN A 24 1.97 -1.26 10.46
C GLN A 24 1.70 -2.57 9.68
N LEU A 25 2.76 -3.24 9.24
CA LEU A 25 2.67 -4.50 8.50
C LEU A 25 2.65 -5.73 9.41
N PHE A 26 2.70 -5.55 10.74
CA PHE A 26 2.77 -6.63 11.73
C PHE A 26 3.91 -7.63 11.46
N ILE A 27 5.07 -7.12 11.05
CA ILE A 27 6.29 -7.92 10.82
C ILE A 27 7.50 -7.27 11.50
N THR A 28 8.64 -7.96 11.51
CA THR A 28 9.86 -7.42 12.10
C THR A 28 10.55 -6.42 11.15
N GLN A 29 11.24 -5.43 11.69
CA GLN A 29 12.01 -4.46 10.89
C GLN A 29 13.08 -5.12 9.98
N PRO A 30 13.78 -6.20 10.40
CA PRO A 30 14.67 -6.95 9.51
C PRO A 30 13.92 -7.57 8.32
N ALA A 31 12.67 -8.02 8.50
CA ALA A 31 11.85 -8.54 7.40
C ALA A 31 11.49 -7.44 6.40
N VAL A 32 11.12 -6.24 6.88
CA VAL A 32 10.92 -5.06 6.00
C VAL A 32 12.19 -4.76 5.21
N SER A 33 13.34 -4.67 5.89
CA SER A 33 14.63 -4.39 5.24
C SER A 33 14.96 -5.42 4.17
N LYS A 34 14.78 -6.72 4.47
CA LYS A 34 15.01 -7.80 3.51
C LYS A 34 14.12 -7.70 2.27
N ARG A 35 12.84 -7.34 2.44
CA ARG A 35 11.90 -7.15 1.32
C ARG A 35 12.27 -5.96 0.45
N ILE A 36 12.67 -4.84 1.05
CA ILE A 36 13.16 -3.67 0.31
C ILE A 36 14.44 -4.00 -0.44
N SER A 37 15.44 -4.61 0.21
CA SER A 37 16.69 -5.00 -0.45
C SER A 37 16.46 -6.00 -1.59
N ALA A 38 15.50 -6.92 -1.44
CA ALA A 38 15.13 -7.83 -2.53
C ALA A 38 14.46 -7.12 -3.71
N LEU A 39 13.69 -6.07 -3.46
CA LEU A 39 13.10 -5.23 -4.50
C LEU A 39 14.16 -4.41 -5.24
N GLU A 40 15.04 -3.75 -4.48
CA GLU A 40 16.17 -2.97 -5.02
C GLU A 40 17.11 -3.85 -5.84
N ALA A 41 17.40 -5.07 -5.36
CA ALA A 41 18.21 -6.04 -6.10
C ALA A 41 17.53 -6.47 -7.42
N ALA A 42 16.22 -6.74 -7.40
CA ALA A 42 15.48 -7.12 -8.61
C ALA A 42 15.44 -5.99 -9.65
N LEU A 43 15.48 -4.72 -9.21
CA LEU A 43 15.47 -3.55 -10.08
C LEU A 43 16.88 -2.99 -10.35
N SER A 44 17.91 -3.59 -9.74
CA SER A 44 19.30 -3.12 -9.78
C SER A 44 19.47 -1.62 -9.46
N THR A 45 18.63 -1.08 -8.57
CA THR A 45 18.66 0.34 -8.19
C THR A 45 18.21 0.52 -6.75
N GLN A 46 18.78 1.52 -6.05
CA GLN A 46 18.29 1.94 -4.74
C GLN A 46 17.00 2.74 -4.90
N LEU A 47 16.03 2.47 -4.03
CA LEU A 47 14.72 3.11 -4.02
C LEU A 47 14.58 4.09 -2.85
N PHE A 48 15.40 3.93 -1.80
CA PHE A 48 15.40 4.81 -0.63
C PHE A 48 16.78 5.37 -0.31
N ASP A 49 16.82 6.65 0.03
CA ASP A 49 17.95 7.32 0.66
C ASP A 49 17.74 7.43 2.17
N ARG A 50 18.85 7.27 2.91
CA ARG A 50 18.88 7.42 4.37
C ARG A 50 19.58 8.73 4.72
N ILE A 51 18.82 9.79 4.84
CA ILE A 51 19.34 11.12 5.21
C ILE A 51 19.05 11.31 6.71
N GLY A 52 20.08 11.14 7.54
CA GLY A 52 19.98 11.24 8.99
C GLY A 52 19.02 10.20 9.59
N LYS A 53 17.96 10.66 10.26
CA LYS A 53 16.92 9.81 10.87
C LYS A 53 15.71 9.55 9.97
N THR A 54 15.68 10.14 8.78
CA THR A 54 14.55 10.09 7.86
C THR A 54 14.87 9.26 6.63
N VAL A 55 13.90 8.46 6.19
CA VAL A 55 13.96 7.67 4.96
C VAL A 55 13.16 8.40 3.89
N GLN A 56 13.78 8.67 2.74
CA GLN A 56 13.14 9.32 1.61
C GLN A 56 13.32 8.50 0.34
N LEU A 57 12.46 8.71 -0.65
CA LEU A 57 12.59 8.04 -1.95
C LEU A 57 13.74 8.65 -2.75
N THR A 58 14.46 7.79 -3.47
CA THR A 58 15.35 8.23 -4.55
C THR A 58 14.53 8.67 -5.76
N CYS A 59 15.18 9.19 -6.81
CA CYS A 59 14.52 9.42 -8.10
C CYS A 59 13.87 8.14 -8.66
N ALA A 60 14.54 6.99 -8.52
CA ALA A 60 14.00 5.69 -8.92
C ALA A 60 12.80 5.27 -8.06
N GLY A 61 12.86 5.53 -6.75
CA GLY A 61 11.73 5.33 -5.84
C GLY A 61 10.50 6.14 -6.26
N HIS A 62 10.68 7.42 -6.59
CA HIS A 62 9.60 8.28 -7.10
C HIS A 62 9.02 7.77 -8.42
N ALA A 63 9.87 7.28 -9.34
CA ALA A 63 9.41 6.70 -10.61
C ALA A 63 8.63 5.39 -10.42
N LEU A 64 9.00 4.57 -9.43
CA LEU A 64 8.33 3.30 -9.14
C LEU A 64 6.96 3.49 -8.48
N LEU A 65 6.81 4.49 -7.61
CA LEU A 65 5.62 4.71 -6.78
C LEU A 65 4.27 4.65 -7.53
N PRO A 66 4.04 5.40 -8.63
CA PRO A 66 2.75 5.35 -9.34
C PRO A 66 2.46 3.95 -9.91
N SER A 67 3.48 3.25 -10.41
CA SER A 67 3.34 1.89 -10.93
C SER A 67 3.04 0.89 -9.82
N ALA A 68 3.72 1.00 -8.67
CA ALA A 68 3.49 0.16 -7.51
C ALA A 68 2.04 0.27 -6.99
N LEU A 69 1.53 1.51 -6.89
CA LEU A 69 0.14 1.77 -6.47
C LEU A 69 -0.88 1.17 -7.44
N ARG A 70 -0.66 1.36 -8.75
CA ARG A 70 -1.51 0.77 -9.79
C ARG A 70 -1.56 -0.76 -9.74
N ILE A 71 -0.41 -1.40 -9.59
CA ILE A 71 -0.32 -2.87 -9.54
C ILE A 71 -1.11 -3.43 -8.34
N LEU A 72 -0.98 -2.80 -7.16
CA LEU A 72 -1.75 -3.23 -5.99
C LEU A 72 -3.25 -2.97 -6.15
N ALA A 73 -3.63 -1.84 -6.75
CA ALA A 73 -5.03 -1.53 -7.02
C ALA A 73 -5.66 -2.55 -8.00
N GLU A 74 -4.95 -2.89 -9.07
CA GLU A 74 -5.38 -3.88 -10.07
C GLU A 74 -5.53 -5.27 -9.47
N LEU A 75 -4.61 -5.66 -8.58
CA LEU A 75 -4.69 -6.93 -7.87
C LEU A 75 -5.94 -6.99 -6.98
N GLU A 76 -6.23 -5.92 -6.25
CA GLU A 76 -7.43 -5.84 -5.41
C GLU A 76 -8.72 -5.81 -6.25
N GLU A 77 -8.71 -5.14 -7.40
CA GLU A 77 -9.83 -5.17 -8.34
C GLU A 77 -10.06 -6.56 -8.92
N SER A 78 -8.99 -7.26 -9.29
CA SER A 78 -9.06 -8.64 -9.79
C SER A 78 -9.67 -9.58 -8.74
N LYS A 79 -9.28 -9.44 -7.47
CA LYS A 79 -9.88 -10.19 -6.36
C LYS A 79 -11.37 -9.89 -6.21
N ARG A 80 -11.76 -8.61 -6.28
CA ARG A 80 -13.17 -8.19 -6.22
C ARG A 80 -13.99 -8.75 -7.37
N ALA A 81 -13.46 -8.68 -8.60
CA ALA A 81 -14.13 -9.20 -9.79
C ALA A 81 -14.42 -10.70 -9.64
N ILE A 82 -13.46 -11.47 -9.12
CA ILE A 82 -13.65 -12.91 -8.84
C ILE A 82 -14.65 -13.13 -7.71
N SER A 83 -14.55 -12.40 -6.60
CA SER A 83 -15.50 -12.57 -5.48
C SER A 83 -16.94 -12.23 -5.86
N ASN A 84 -17.14 -11.30 -6.80
CA ASN A 84 -18.47 -10.91 -7.29
C ASN A 84 -19.13 -11.96 -8.19
N LEU A 85 -18.38 -12.93 -8.72
CA LEU A 85 -18.94 -14.07 -9.45
C LEU A 85 -19.62 -15.06 -8.50
N ASP A 86 -19.16 -15.11 -7.25
CA ASP A 86 -19.90 -15.77 -6.18
C ASP A 86 -21.08 -14.87 -5.82
N ALA A 87 -22.32 -15.35 -5.93
CA ALA A 87 -23.54 -14.52 -5.82
C ALA A 87 -23.76 -13.89 -4.43
N LYS A 88 -22.76 -14.00 -3.55
CA LYS A 88 -22.73 -13.50 -2.19
C LYS A 88 -21.95 -12.17 -2.16
N ILE A 89 -22.69 -11.07 -2.21
CA ILE A 89 -22.13 -9.72 -2.05
C ILE A 89 -21.45 -9.63 -0.68
N SER A 90 -20.13 -9.45 -0.67
CA SER A 90 -19.33 -9.33 0.56
C SER A 90 -18.09 -8.47 0.33
N GLY A 91 -17.62 -7.76 1.35
CA GLY A 91 -16.44 -6.90 1.25
C GLY A 91 -16.55 -5.61 2.08
N ARG A 92 -15.52 -4.77 1.99
CA ARG A 92 -15.48 -3.47 2.67
C ARG A 92 -15.90 -2.36 1.70
N LEU A 93 -17.05 -1.74 1.96
CA LEU A 93 -17.52 -0.54 1.26
C LEU A 93 -17.01 0.71 2.00
N SER A 94 -16.28 1.57 1.31
CA SER A 94 -15.86 2.89 1.85
C SER A 94 -16.75 3.97 1.25
N ILE A 95 -17.46 4.72 2.09
CA ILE A 95 -18.38 5.79 1.67
C ILE A 95 -17.82 7.13 2.15
N ALA A 96 -17.55 8.05 1.23
CA ALA A 96 -17.24 9.44 1.54
C ALA A 96 -18.44 10.32 1.15
N THR A 97 -18.84 11.22 2.03
CA THR A 97 -20.06 12.03 1.85
C THR A 97 -19.87 13.43 2.41
N SER A 98 -20.66 14.38 1.91
CA SER A 98 -20.72 15.72 2.49
C SER A 98 -21.50 15.69 3.80
N HIS A 99 -21.20 16.63 4.70
CA HIS A 99 -21.79 16.67 6.05
C HIS A 99 -23.32 16.53 6.05
N HIS A 100 -24.01 17.26 5.17
CA HIS A 100 -25.46 17.26 5.09
C HIS A 100 -26.04 15.92 4.60
N ILE A 101 -25.42 15.28 3.60
CA ILE A 101 -25.87 13.96 3.10
C ILE A 101 -25.59 12.88 4.14
N GLY A 102 -24.43 12.93 4.81
CA GLY A 102 -24.05 12.02 5.88
C GLY A 102 -25.03 11.99 7.05
N LEU A 103 -25.47 13.17 7.50
CA LEU A 103 -26.37 13.29 8.66
C LEU A 103 -27.85 13.08 8.32
N HIS A 104 -28.31 13.55 7.16
CA HIS A 104 -29.75 13.64 6.90
C HIS A 104 -30.27 12.68 5.84
N ARG A 105 -29.39 12.01 5.08
CA ARG A 105 -29.82 11.14 3.96
C ARG A 105 -29.31 9.72 4.06
N LEU A 106 -28.14 9.49 4.67
CA LEU A 106 -27.53 8.17 4.82
C LEU A 106 -28.11 7.27 5.94
N PRO A 107 -28.55 7.77 7.11
CA PRO A 107 -29.02 6.89 8.19
C PRO A 107 -30.16 5.91 7.85
N PRO A 108 -31.16 6.24 7.01
CA PRO A 108 -32.22 5.28 6.69
C PRO A 108 -31.84 4.22 5.65
N VAL A 109 -30.65 4.31 5.02
CA VAL A 109 -30.21 3.41 3.93
C VAL A 109 -28.93 2.64 4.25
N LEU A 110 -28.39 2.79 5.47
CA LEU A 110 -27.28 2.02 6.03
C LEU A 110 -27.80 1.05 7.09
#